data_AF-A0A8B9WIY5-F1
#
_entry.id   AF-A0A8B9WIY5-F1
#
_cell.length_a   1.000
_cell.length_b   1.000
_cell.length_c   1.000
_cell.angle_alpha   90.00
_cell.angle_beta   90.00
_cell.angle_gamma   90.00
#
_symmetry.space_group_name_H-M   'P 1'
#
loop_
_entity.id
_entity.type
_entity.pdbx_description
1 polymer ?
#
loop_
_entity_poly.entity_id
_entity_poly.type
_entity_poly.pdbx_seq_one_letter_code
_entity_poly.pdbx_strand_id
1 'polypeptide(L)'
;MQRFIKIDGKVRTDITYPAGFMDVISIDKTGENFRLIYDTKGRFAVHRITPEEAKVNDTIQIDLETGKITDFIKFDTGNLCMVTGGANLGRIGVITNRERHPGSFDVVHVKDANGNSFATRLSNIFVTGKGNKPWISLHRGKGIRLTIAEERDKRLAAKQSSG
;
A
#
# COMPACT_ATOMS: atom_id res chain seq x y z
N MET A 1 16.52 25.33 -12.08
CA MET A 1 16.74 24.21 -11.14
C MET A 1 17.03 22.94 -11.90
N GLN A 2 18.02 22.15 -11.46
CA GLN A 2 18.37 20.88 -12.08
C GLN A 2 17.35 19.78 -11.70
N ARG A 3 17.02 18.89 -12.64
CA ARG A 3 15.96 17.87 -12.53
C ARG A 3 16.49 16.50 -12.09
N PHE A 4 17.28 16.46 -11.02
CA PHE A 4 17.96 15.23 -10.60
C PHE A 4 17.28 14.47 -9.46
N ILE A 5 16.33 15.10 -8.77
CA ILE A 5 15.62 14.52 -7.64
C ILE A 5 14.28 13.95 -8.12
N LYS A 6 14.05 12.68 -7.81
CA LYS A 6 12.77 12.01 -8.01
C LYS A 6 12.20 11.59 -6.66
N ILE A 7 10.91 11.78 -6.49
CA ILE A 7 10.13 11.23 -5.36
C ILE A 7 9.10 10.28 -5.97
N ASP A 8 9.12 9.02 -5.56
CA ASP A 8 8.31 7.92 -6.11
C ASP A 8 8.40 7.82 -7.64
N GLY A 9 9.62 7.96 -8.15
CA GLY A 9 9.92 7.92 -9.59
C GLY A 9 9.49 9.15 -10.39
N LYS A 10 8.82 10.14 -9.77
CA LYS A 10 8.43 11.40 -10.42
C LYS A 10 9.46 12.48 -10.12
N VAL A 11 9.94 13.16 -11.16
CA VAL A 11 10.87 14.28 -11.01
C VAL A 11 10.18 15.40 -10.23
N ARG A 12 10.79 15.81 -9.11
CA ARG A 12 10.35 16.95 -8.30
C ARG A 12 11.41 18.03 -8.34
N THR A 13 10.98 19.25 -8.61
CA THR A 13 11.85 20.44 -8.67
C THR A 13 11.54 21.45 -7.58
N ASP A 14 10.34 21.36 -6.99
CA ASP A 14 9.92 22.21 -5.88
C ASP A 14 10.61 21.77 -4.59
N ILE A 15 11.28 22.72 -3.94
CA ILE A 15 12.01 22.53 -2.68
C ILE A 15 11.04 22.32 -1.51
N THR A 16 9.83 22.85 -1.61
CA THR A 16 8.80 22.77 -0.57
C THR A 16 7.85 21.59 -0.76
N TYR A 17 8.14 20.70 -1.72
CA TYR A 17 7.33 19.51 -1.94
C TYR A 17 7.29 18.64 -0.66
N PRO A 18 6.11 18.31 -0.14
CA PRO A 18 5.98 17.51 1.06
C PRO A 18 6.35 16.05 0.75
N ALA A 19 7.52 15.61 1.20
CA ALA A 19 7.90 14.21 1.17
C ALA A 19 7.46 13.54 2.50
N GLY A 20 6.74 12.43 2.37
CA GLY A 20 6.09 11.74 3.48
C GLY A 20 6.84 10.53 3.99
N PHE A 21 6.24 9.88 4.98
CA PHE A 21 6.67 8.58 5.47
C PHE A 21 6.51 7.51 4.37
N MET A 22 7.54 6.69 4.19
CA MET A 22 7.68 5.63 3.17
C MET A 22 7.97 6.09 1.73
N ASP A 23 8.06 7.39 1.47
CA ASP A 23 8.43 7.93 0.16
C ASP A 23 9.84 7.47 -0.26
N VAL A 24 9.99 7.12 -1.54
CA VAL A 24 11.29 6.77 -2.13
C VAL A 24 11.87 7.98 -2.85
N ILE A 25 13.03 8.44 -2.37
CA ILE A 25 13.83 9.52 -2.96
C ILE A 25 14.94 8.88 -3.80
N SER A 26 14.96 9.17 -5.09
CA SER A 26 16.02 8.71 -6.01
C SER A 26 16.81 9.91 -6.54
N ILE A 27 18.14 9.79 -6.51
CA ILE A 27 19.07 10.80 -7.04
C ILE A 27 19.75 10.25 -8.29
N ASP A 28 19.34 10.73 -9.46
CA ASP A 28 19.83 10.21 -10.74
C ASP A 28 21.35 10.41 -10.92
N LYS A 29 21.91 11.47 -10.35
CA LYS A 29 23.33 11.83 -10.50
C LYS A 29 24.27 10.87 -9.76
N THR A 30 23.85 10.37 -8.60
CA THR A 30 24.65 9.45 -7.76
C THR A 30 24.18 8.01 -7.90
N GLY A 31 23.00 7.77 -8.47
CA GLY A 31 22.38 6.45 -8.56
C GLY A 31 21.88 5.93 -7.21
N GLU A 32 21.84 6.78 -6.18
CA GLU A 32 21.45 6.40 -4.83
C GLU A 32 19.95 6.54 -4.61
N ASN A 33 19.40 5.62 -3.83
CA ASN A 33 18.00 5.60 -3.44
C ASN A 33 17.90 5.66 -1.91
N PHE A 34 16.94 6.42 -1.43
CA PHE A 34 16.67 6.60 -0.02
C PHE A 34 15.18 6.45 0.25
N ARG A 35 14.84 5.97 1.43
CA ARG A 35 13.46 5.93 1.92
C ARG A 35 13.34 6.78 3.17
N LEU A 36 12.31 7.62 3.22
CA LEU A 36 11.99 8.39 4.41
C LEU A 36 11.24 7.52 5.41
N ILE A 37 11.82 7.37 6.60
CA ILE A 37 11.25 6.57 7.69
C ILE A 37 11.25 7.40 8.99
N TYR A 38 10.61 6.91 10.04
CA TYR A 38 10.72 7.51 11.37
C TYR A 38 11.83 6.85 12.18
N ASP A 39 12.59 7.63 12.94
CA ASP A 39 13.42 7.11 14.02
C ASP A 39 12.57 6.77 15.27
N THR A 40 13.18 6.13 16.27
CA THR A 40 12.52 5.80 17.55
C THR A 40 12.04 7.01 18.35
N LYS A 41 12.44 8.22 17.96
CA LYS A 41 12.01 9.50 18.55
C LYS A 41 10.96 10.21 17.69
N GLY A 42 10.46 9.58 16.62
CA GLY A 42 9.44 10.11 15.73
C GLY A 42 9.93 11.14 14.72
N ARG A 43 11.25 11.26 14.50
CA ARG A 43 11.83 12.19 13.50
C ARG A 43 12.02 11.48 12.17
N PHE A 44 11.96 12.22 11.06
CA PHE A 44 12.33 11.63 9.76
C PHE A 44 13.81 11.27 9.72
N ALA A 45 14.09 10.03 9.34
CA ALA A 45 15.41 9.50 9.04
C ALA A 45 15.46 9.09 7.57
N VAL A 46 16.59 9.37 6.93
CA VAL A 46 16.86 9.05 5.52
C VAL A 46 17.60 7.72 5.48
N HIS A 47 16.88 6.63 5.18
CA HIS A 47 17.46 5.29 5.12
C HIS A 47 17.89 4.96 3.69
N ARG A 48 19.16 4.62 3.49
CA ARG A 48 19.68 4.21 2.16
C ARG A 48 19.14 2.84 1.79
N ILE A 49 18.62 2.69 0.57
CA ILE A 49 18.08 1.42 0.07
C ILE A 49 18.74 1.01 -1.25
N THR A 50 18.67 -0.28 -1.55
CA THR A 50 19.13 -0.81 -2.83
C THR A 50 18.17 -0.47 -3.96
N PRO A 51 18.61 -0.48 -5.23
CA PRO A 51 17.73 -0.27 -6.38
C PRO A 51 16.58 -1.29 -6.48
N GLU A 52 16.77 -2.50 -5.94
CA GLU A 52 15.74 -3.55 -5.95
C GLU A 52 14.59 -3.23 -4.99
N GLU A 53 14.90 -2.62 -3.85
CA GLU A 53 13.93 -2.18 -2.82
C GLU A 53 13.28 -0.82 -3.13
N ALA A 54 13.86 -0.09 -4.07
CA ALA A 54 13.43 1.25 -4.48
C ALA A 54 12.28 1.25 -5.49
N LYS A 55 11.74 0.08 -5.83
CA LYS A 55 10.58 0.00 -6.71
C LYS A 55 9.35 0.65 -6.06
N VAL A 56 8.71 1.52 -6.83
CA VAL A 56 7.56 2.29 -6.37
C VAL A 56 6.37 1.35 -6.15
N ASN A 57 5.64 1.56 -5.05
CA ASN A 57 4.48 0.79 -4.57
C ASN A 57 4.79 -0.59 -3.95
N ASP A 58 6.07 -0.96 -3.83
CA ASP A 58 6.47 -2.12 -3.03
C ASP A 58 6.40 -1.79 -1.54
N THR A 59 6.08 -2.78 -0.72
CA THR A 59 6.02 -2.63 0.74
C THR A 59 7.25 -3.28 1.35
N ILE A 60 7.89 -2.59 2.29
CA ILE A 60 8.99 -3.17 3.07
C ILE A 60 8.59 -3.34 4.53
N GLN A 61 9.13 -4.38 5.14
CA GLN A 61 9.10 -4.57 6.58
C GLN A 61 10.41 -4.06 7.16
N ILE A 62 10.29 -3.24 8.19
CA ILE A 62 11.42 -2.62 8.88
C ILE A 62 11.33 -3.02 10.35
N ASP A 63 12.47 -3.41 10.90
CA ASP A 63 12.64 -3.48 12.34
C ASP A 63 12.83 -2.07 12.90
N LEU A 64 11.90 -1.62 13.73
CA LEU A 64 11.91 -0.28 14.32
C LEU A 64 13.07 -0.06 15.30
N GLU A 65 13.61 -1.11 15.91
CA GLU A 65 14.72 -1.00 16.85
C GLU A 65 16.04 -0.79 16.12
N THR A 66 16.30 -1.59 15.09
CA THR A 66 17.57 -1.57 14.35
C THR A 66 17.54 -0.65 13.12
N GLY A 67 16.36 -0.24 12.68
CA GLY A 67 16.16 0.50 11.43
C GLY A 67 16.46 -0.33 10.18
N LYS A 68 16.70 -1.65 10.31
CA LYS A 68 17.05 -2.53 9.20
C LYS A 68 15.80 -3.05 8.50
N ILE A 69 15.92 -3.22 7.19
CA ILE A 69 14.89 -3.87 6.36
C ILE A 69 14.99 -5.37 6.60
N THR A 70 13.89 -6.01 7.00
CA THR A 70 13.85 -7.45 7.28
C THR A 70 13.40 -8.25 6.07
N ASP A 71 12.35 -7.77 5.40
CA ASP A 71 11.75 -8.43 4.24
C ASP A 71 10.99 -7.39 3.40
N PHE A 72 10.67 -7.74 2.15
CA PHE A 72 9.90 -6.87 1.25
C PHE A 72 8.89 -7.65 0.42
N ILE A 73 7.75 -7.01 0.13
CA ILE A 73 6.69 -7.52 -0.73
C ILE A 73 6.68 -6.68 -2.00
N LYS A 74 6.91 -7.37 -3.12
CA LYS A 74 6.75 -6.77 -4.44
C LYS A 74 5.29 -6.51 -4.74
N PHE A 75 5.02 -5.36 -5.36
CA PHE A 75 3.74 -5.07 -5.98
C PHE A 75 3.54 -5.95 -7.21
N ASP A 76 2.98 -7.14 -6.99
CA ASP A 76 2.71 -8.12 -8.03
C ASP A 76 1.37 -8.81 -7.79
N THR A 77 0.86 -9.44 -8.85
CA THR A 77 -0.33 -10.29 -8.79
C THR A 77 -0.14 -11.43 -7.78
N GLY A 78 -1.22 -11.81 -7.12
CA GLY A 78 -1.23 -12.85 -6.09
C GLY A 78 -0.90 -12.37 -4.68
N ASN A 79 -0.48 -11.11 -4.48
CA ASN A 79 -0.24 -10.56 -3.14
C ASN A 79 -1.48 -9.90 -2.53
N LEU A 80 -1.54 -9.90 -1.20
CA LEU A 80 -2.63 -9.30 -0.44
C LEU A 80 -2.44 -7.79 -0.37
N CYS A 81 -3.49 -7.05 -0.67
CA CYS A 81 -3.50 -5.60 -0.63
C CYS A 81 -4.71 -5.05 0.13
N MET A 82 -4.54 -3.85 0.67
CA MET A 82 -5.55 -3.03 1.29
C MET A 82 -5.77 -1.78 0.44
N VAL A 83 -7.02 -1.38 0.30
CA VAL A 83 -7.38 -0.13 -0.38
C VAL A 83 -7.32 1.04 0.60
N THR A 84 -6.52 2.05 0.31
CA THR A 84 -6.30 3.23 1.14
C THR A 84 -7.11 4.46 0.70
N GLY A 85 -7.87 4.37 -0.40
CA GLY A 85 -8.65 5.50 -0.90
C GLY A 85 -9.75 5.14 -1.92
N GLY A 86 -10.70 6.06 -2.10
CA GLY A 86 -11.83 5.92 -3.03
C GLY A 86 -13.01 5.12 -2.45
N ALA A 87 -13.96 4.72 -3.30
CA ALA A 87 -15.20 4.05 -2.87
C ALA A 87 -15.00 2.66 -2.22
N ASN A 88 -13.85 2.03 -2.49
CA ASN A 88 -13.46 0.73 -1.95
C ASN A 88 -12.53 0.83 -0.72
N LEU A 89 -12.38 2.01 -0.11
CA LEU A 89 -11.56 2.25 1.07
C LEU A 89 -11.75 1.18 2.16
N GLY A 90 -10.64 0.68 2.70
CA GLY A 90 -10.62 -0.30 3.79
C GLY A 90 -10.91 -1.73 3.36
N ARG A 91 -11.23 -1.99 2.09
CA ARG A 91 -11.37 -3.35 1.57
C ARG A 91 -10.01 -4.00 1.41
N ILE A 92 -9.95 -5.30 1.65
CA ILE A 92 -8.74 -6.11 1.54
C ILE A 92 -9.01 -7.25 0.57
N GLY A 93 -8.03 -7.57 -0.28
CA GLY A 93 -8.12 -8.68 -1.20
C GLY A 93 -6.80 -8.98 -1.89
N VAL A 94 -6.80 -10.04 -2.69
CA VAL A 94 -5.66 -10.45 -3.49
C VAL A 94 -5.68 -9.72 -4.83
N ILE A 95 -4.54 -9.18 -5.24
CA ILE A 95 -4.38 -8.56 -6.57
C ILE A 95 -4.49 -9.65 -7.64
N THR A 96 -5.46 -9.56 -8.53
CA THR A 96 -5.66 -10.56 -9.60
C THR A 96 -4.99 -10.14 -10.90
N ASN A 97 -5.17 -8.88 -11.30
CA ASN A 97 -4.63 -8.36 -12.55
C ASN A 97 -4.31 -6.87 -12.44
N ARG A 98 -3.33 -6.43 -13.23
CA ARG A 98 -2.94 -5.03 -13.40
C ARG A 98 -3.11 -4.63 -14.86
N GLU A 99 -4.02 -3.70 -15.11
CA GLU A 99 -4.20 -3.07 -16.41
C GLU A 99 -3.40 -1.78 -16.47
N ARG A 100 -2.45 -1.74 -17.40
CA ARG A 100 -1.60 -0.59 -17.63
C ARG A 100 -2.14 0.22 -18.79
N HIS A 101 -2.42 1.49 -18.55
CA HIS A 101 -2.90 2.41 -19.57
C HIS A 101 -1.88 3.53 -19.80
N PRO A 102 -1.09 3.49 -20.88
CA PRO A 102 -0.13 4.55 -21.19
C PRO A 102 -0.83 5.91 -21.27
N GLY A 103 -0.39 6.87 -20.46
CA GLY A 103 -0.98 8.22 -20.40
C GLY A 103 -2.22 8.35 -19.52
N SER A 104 -2.69 7.27 -18.91
CA SER A 104 -3.80 7.28 -17.93
C SER A 104 -3.38 6.57 -16.64
N PHE A 105 -4.33 6.41 -15.72
CA PHE A 105 -4.09 5.71 -14.46
C PHE A 105 -4.09 4.20 -14.68
N ASP A 106 -3.14 3.52 -14.05
CA ASP A 106 -3.14 2.06 -13.97
C ASP A 106 -4.30 1.61 -13.09
N VAL A 107 -5.09 0.67 -13.62
CA VAL A 107 -6.23 0.06 -12.94
C VAL A 107 -5.81 -1.31 -12.44
N VAL A 108 -6.17 -1.62 -11.21
CA VAL A 108 -5.80 -2.88 -10.58
C VAL A 108 -7.07 -3.56 -10.10
N HIS A 109 -7.20 -4.81 -10.50
CA HIS A 109 -8.30 -5.68 -10.14
C HIS A 109 -7.92 -6.47 -8.90
N VAL A 110 -8.83 -6.46 -7.93
CA VAL A 110 -8.65 -7.09 -6.62
C VAL A 110 -9.83 -8.01 -6.36
N LYS A 111 -9.55 -9.18 -5.78
CA LYS A 111 -10.56 -10.16 -5.36
C LYS A 111 -10.50 -10.34 -3.85
N ASP A 112 -11.62 -10.11 -3.17
CA ASP A 112 -11.71 -10.35 -1.72
C ASP A 112 -11.85 -11.83 -1.38
N ALA A 113 -11.81 -12.15 -0.08
CA ALA A 113 -11.93 -13.51 0.42
C ALA A 113 -13.31 -14.15 0.17
N ASN A 114 -14.36 -13.33 -0.01
CA ASN A 114 -15.71 -13.80 -0.36
C ASN A 114 -15.88 -13.99 -1.88
N GLY A 115 -14.83 -13.71 -2.65
CA GLY A 115 -14.83 -13.87 -4.10
C GLY A 115 -15.38 -12.68 -4.87
N ASN A 116 -15.76 -11.58 -4.21
CA ASN A 116 -16.17 -10.37 -4.93
C ASN A 116 -14.95 -9.71 -5.55
N SER A 117 -15.08 -9.34 -6.81
CA SER A 117 -14.07 -8.59 -7.54
C SER A 117 -14.43 -7.10 -7.58
N PHE A 118 -13.43 -6.25 -7.43
CA PHE A 118 -13.55 -4.81 -7.60
C PHE A 118 -12.26 -4.23 -8.16
N ALA A 119 -12.35 -3.04 -8.74
CA ALA A 119 -11.20 -2.34 -9.32
C ALA A 119 -10.90 -1.05 -8.55
N THR A 120 -9.62 -0.72 -8.42
CA THR A 120 -9.14 0.54 -7.87
C THR A 120 -7.96 1.07 -8.68
N ARG A 121 -7.66 2.36 -8.53
CA ARG A 121 -6.44 2.95 -9.10
C ARG A 121 -5.23 2.44 -8.33
N LEU A 122 -4.11 2.25 -9.02
CA LEU A 122 -2.85 1.81 -8.43
C LEU A 122 -2.39 2.69 -7.26
N SER A 123 -2.66 4.01 -7.30
CA SER A 123 -2.32 4.94 -6.21
C SER A 123 -3.02 4.66 -4.88
N ASN A 124 -4.13 3.93 -4.91
CA ASN A 124 -4.96 3.66 -3.73
C ASN A 124 -4.73 2.25 -3.18
N ILE A 125 -3.73 1.53 -3.70
CA ILE A 125 -3.42 0.16 -3.28
C ILE A 125 -2.17 0.18 -2.42
N PHE A 126 -2.28 -0.46 -1.26
CA PHE A 126 -1.17 -0.69 -0.37
C PHE A 126 -1.01 -2.19 -0.14
N VAL A 127 0.17 -2.75 -0.43
CA VAL A 127 0.41 -4.19 -0.30
C VAL A 127 0.70 -4.52 1.15
N THR A 128 -0.04 -5.46 1.72
CA THR A 128 -0.01 -5.75 3.17
C THR A 128 0.34 -7.20 3.49
N GLY A 129 0.53 -8.05 2.48
CA GLY A 129 0.85 -9.45 2.71
C GLY A 129 1.32 -10.19 1.46
N LYS A 130 2.07 -11.27 1.68
CA LYS A 130 2.56 -12.16 0.63
C LYS A 130 1.56 -13.29 0.43
N GLY A 131 1.08 -13.49 -0.79
CA GLY A 131 -0.01 -14.44 -1.04
C GLY A 131 -1.28 -14.05 -0.27
N ASN A 132 -1.85 -15.00 0.47
CA ASN A 132 -3.03 -14.80 1.31
C ASN A 132 -2.69 -14.50 2.79
N LYS A 133 -1.41 -14.36 3.14
CA LYS A 133 -0.97 -14.13 4.53
C LYS A 133 -0.71 -12.64 4.77
N PRO A 134 -1.55 -11.93 5.55
CA PRO A 134 -1.28 -10.55 5.94
C PRO A 134 -0.08 -10.48 6.89
N TRP A 135 0.75 -9.46 6.74
CA TRP A 135 1.82 -9.11 7.69
C TRP A 135 1.32 -8.25 8.84
N ILE A 136 0.20 -7.54 8.64
CA ILE A 136 -0.45 -6.73 9.66
C ILE A 136 -1.69 -7.43 10.23
N SER A 137 -2.02 -7.14 11.49
CA SER A 137 -3.27 -7.59 12.08
C SER A 137 -4.45 -6.87 11.41
N LEU A 138 -5.50 -7.62 11.07
CA LEU A 138 -6.69 -7.09 10.42
C LEU A 138 -7.82 -6.87 11.44
N HIS A 139 -8.64 -5.83 11.22
CA HIS A 139 -9.84 -5.57 12.02
C HIS A 139 -10.88 -6.71 11.89
N ARG A 140 -11.89 -6.73 12.78
CA ARG A 140 -12.89 -7.83 12.91
C ARG A 140 -13.53 -8.28 11.58
N GLY A 141 -13.71 -7.37 10.62
CA GLY A 141 -14.28 -7.68 9.30
C GLY A 141 -13.28 -8.17 8.25
N LYS A 142 -11.99 -8.28 8.58
CA LYS A 142 -10.88 -8.66 7.67
C LYS A 142 -10.89 -7.92 6.32
N GLY A 143 -11.42 -6.71 6.28
CA GLY A 143 -11.56 -5.91 5.05
C GLY A 143 -12.63 -6.39 4.07
N ILE A 144 -13.58 -7.23 4.52
CA ILE A 144 -14.73 -7.66 3.73
C ILE A 144 -15.86 -6.65 3.93
N ARG A 145 -16.36 -6.09 2.83
CA ARG A 145 -17.52 -5.19 2.84
C ARG A 145 -18.77 -6.02 2.52
N LEU A 146 -19.68 -6.09 3.49
CA LEU A 146 -20.98 -6.74 3.32
C LEU A 146 -21.91 -5.88 2.45
N THR A 147 -22.85 -6.54 1.79
CA THR A 147 -23.95 -5.86 1.11
C THR A 147 -24.91 -5.25 2.14
N ILE A 148 -25.72 -4.28 1.70
CA ILE A 148 -26.71 -3.61 2.56
C ILE A 148 -27.72 -4.64 3.13
N ALA A 149 -28.09 -5.65 2.33
CA ALA A 149 -28.97 -6.73 2.75
C ALA A 149 -28.31 -7.61 3.84
N GLU A 150 -27.08 -8.09 3.60
CA GLU A 150 -26.35 -8.91 4.59
C GLU A 150 -26.10 -8.15 5.90
N GLU A 151 -25.78 -6.86 5.82
CA GLU A 151 -25.59 -6.00 6.99
C GLU A 151 -26.90 -5.85 7.79
N ARG A 152 -28.05 -5.71 7.09
CA ARG A 152 -29.38 -5.67 7.71
C ARG A 152 -29.70 -6.98 8.40
N ASP A 153 -29.52 -8.11 7.72
CA ASP A 153 -29.86 -9.43 8.24
C ASP A 153 -29.01 -9.78 9.47
N LYS A 154 -27.72 -9.44 9.43
CA LYS A 154 -26.82 -9.58 10.57
C LYS A 154 -27.26 -8.74 11.78
N ARG A 155 -27.75 -7.52 11.55
CA ARG A 155 -28.29 -6.65 12.61
C ARG A 155 -29.59 -7.21 13.20
N LEU A 156 -30.46 -7.79 12.37
CA LEU A 156 -31.70 -8.43 12.82
C LEU A 156 -31.42 -9.69 13.64
N ALA A 157 -30.50 -10.54 13.17
CA ALA A 157 -30.09 -11.75 13.90
C ALA A 157 -29.47 -11.41 15.27
N ALA A 158 -28.62 -10.38 15.34
CA ALA A 158 -28.01 -9.96 16.60
C ALA A 158 -29.05 -9.45 17.63
N LYS A 159 -30.13 -8.81 17.15
CA LYS A 159 -31.25 -8.39 18.01
C LYS A 159 -32.07 -9.56 18.53
N GLN A 160 -32.22 -10.62 17.72
CA GLN A 160 -32.94 -11.84 18.14
C GLN A 160 -32.17 -12.68 19.15
N SER A 161 -30.83 -12.65 19.12
CA SER A 161 -29.98 -13.40 20.06
C SER A 161 -29.73 -12.70 21.40
N SER A 162 -30.15 -11.43 21.54
CA SER A 162 -29.92 -10.61 22.74
C SER A 162 -31.19 -10.35 23.57
N GLY A 163 -32.33 -10.93 23.16
CA GLY A 163 -33.55 -11.04 23.95
C GLY A 163 -33.79 -12.48 24.35
#